data_AF-A0A1D6LH09-F1
#
_entry.id   AF-A0A1D6LH09-F1
#
_cell.length_a   1.000
_cell.length_b   1.000
_cell.length_c   1.000
_cell.angle_alpha   90.00
_cell.angle_beta   90.00
_cell.angle_gamma   90.00
#
_symmetry.space_group_name_H-M   'P 1'
#
loop_
_entity.id
_entity.type
_entity.pdbx_description
1 polymer ?
#
loop_
_entity_poly.entity_id
_entity_poly.type
_entity_poly.pdbx_seq_one_letter_code
_entity_poly.pdbx_strand_id
1 'polypeptide(L)'
;MVQRFRSQLTHQLDALHKTVSSSVMQQEDHLNEMEHDMQSFVSSKDEAAQGLREGVQKLKVLHGSGITALDELAGEIDMNSRTTFERLNSQIQSHTSALENCFGGIASEADNLLDELQRSLSKQEERLAHFAVKQREGHLRAVEASRSISKITAGFFHSLDVHASRLTSILEDTHSVQDQQLLDLEKKFEECAANEEKQLLEKVAEMLASSNARKKKLVQTAVGSLRESAVNRTSHLQKEISTAQDLTSSVREKWGFYMEETEKNYAEDTKAVDSGRSCLAEVLVECKAKATVGAQQWKNAEDSLFSLGKGNVESVDSIVRTGTEANELLRSKLSSAASATLEDIDVANEALLSSIDSSLKLDRDACANIGAVLTPCHGEMRELKGEHHHKVVEISESAGKCLEEEYLVDEPSCSTPRRRRIDLPGVESIEELRTPGYAELLKSFREARGSWKLANGDVTGHLPEAAQDPASSPPPAVGSRTPLVGRN
;
A
#
# COMPACT_ATOMS: atom_id res chain seq x y z
N MET A 1 75.65 81.23 -62.45
CA MET A 1 74.95 79.93 -62.55
C MET A 1 74.43 79.44 -61.19
N VAL A 2 75.28 79.50 -60.16
CA VAL A 2 75.05 79.11 -58.75
C VAL A 2 73.62 79.32 -58.21
N GLN A 3 73.07 80.54 -58.28
CA GLN A 3 71.74 80.85 -57.71
C GLN A 3 70.61 79.95 -58.24
N ARG A 4 70.70 79.43 -59.47
CA ARG A 4 69.71 78.49 -60.03
C ARG A 4 69.83 77.10 -59.40
N PHE A 5 71.06 76.63 -59.18
CA PHE A 5 71.34 75.39 -58.45
C PHE A 5 70.91 75.50 -56.99
N ARG A 6 71.18 76.64 -56.32
CA ARG A 6 70.70 76.91 -54.96
C ARG A 6 69.18 76.80 -54.87
N SER A 7 68.43 77.49 -55.73
CA SER A 7 66.96 77.39 -55.74
C SER A 7 66.44 75.98 -55.98
N GLN A 8 67.15 75.17 -56.79
CA GLN A 8 66.78 73.79 -57.06
C GLN A 8 67.12 72.87 -55.88
N LEU A 9 68.26 73.06 -55.21
CA LEU A 9 68.65 72.32 -54.00
C LEU A 9 67.69 72.59 -52.85
N THR A 10 67.37 73.86 -52.57
CA THR A 10 66.36 74.24 -51.56
C THR A 10 64.99 73.63 -51.89
N HIS A 11 64.55 73.64 -53.15
CA HIS A 11 63.29 73.01 -53.56
C HIS A 11 63.33 71.48 -53.41
N GLN A 12 64.46 70.81 -53.68
CA GLN A 12 64.58 69.36 -53.49
C GLN A 12 64.64 68.97 -52.00
N LEU A 13 65.31 69.77 -51.16
CA LEU A 13 65.32 69.58 -49.70
C LEU A 13 63.95 69.84 -49.07
N ASP A 14 63.23 70.88 -49.52
CA ASP A 14 61.84 71.16 -49.11
C ASP A 14 60.88 70.03 -49.54
N ALA A 15 61.02 69.53 -50.78
CA ALA A 15 60.23 68.40 -51.26
C ALA A 15 60.53 67.11 -50.45
N LEU A 16 61.81 66.80 -50.22
CA LEU A 16 62.22 65.67 -49.37
C LEU A 16 61.67 65.82 -47.95
N HIS A 17 61.80 67.00 -47.35
CA HIS A 17 61.30 67.28 -46.01
C HIS A 17 59.78 67.11 -45.90
N LYS A 18 59.03 67.58 -46.91
CA LYS A 18 57.58 67.36 -47.01
C LYS A 18 57.24 65.88 -47.16
N THR A 19 57.97 65.12 -47.98
CA THR A 19 57.76 63.68 -48.15
C THR A 19 58.05 62.90 -46.86
N VAL A 20 59.19 63.13 -46.21
CA VAL A 20 59.55 62.44 -44.96
C VAL A 20 58.64 62.86 -43.82
N SER A 21 58.36 64.16 -43.65
CA SER A 21 57.45 64.64 -42.60
C SER A 21 56.02 64.11 -42.79
N SER A 22 55.52 64.06 -44.03
CA SER A 22 54.23 63.44 -44.35
C SER A 22 54.21 61.93 -44.10
N SER A 23 55.30 61.22 -44.40
CA SER A 23 55.43 59.78 -44.15
C SER A 23 55.50 59.47 -42.66
N VAL A 24 56.27 60.25 -41.89
CA VAL A 24 56.39 60.09 -40.44
C VAL A 24 55.10 60.49 -39.74
N MET A 25 54.39 61.53 -40.19
CA MET A 25 53.05 61.83 -39.68
C MET A 25 52.07 60.68 -39.97
N GLN A 26 52.04 60.14 -41.20
CA GLN A 26 51.17 59.01 -41.51
C GLN A 26 51.52 57.75 -40.68
N GLN A 27 52.80 57.52 -40.39
CA GLN A 27 53.23 56.43 -39.51
C GLN A 27 52.84 56.70 -38.04
N GLU A 28 53.04 57.91 -37.55
CA GLU A 28 52.61 58.36 -36.21
C GLU A 28 51.09 58.21 -36.04
N ASP A 29 50.30 58.60 -37.06
CA ASP A 29 48.84 58.43 -37.10
C ASP A 29 48.42 56.94 -37.10
N HIS A 30 49.02 56.08 -37.92
CA HIS A 30 48.72 54.63 -37.91
C HIS A 30 49.10 53.95 -36.57
N LEU A 31 50.17 54.40 -35.90
CA LEU A 31 50.57 53.88 -34.59
C LEU A 31 49.57 54.32 -33.50
N ASN A 32 49.11 55.59 -33.54
CA ASN A 32 48.04 56.10 -32.67
C ASN A 32 46.71 55.33 -32.89
N GLU A 33 46.35 55.06 -34.15
CA GLU A 33 45.16 54.27 -34.52
C GLU A 33 45.25 52.83 -33.97
N MET A 34 46.42 52.19 -34.10
CA MET A 34 46.65 50.84 -33.56
C MET A 34 46.63 50.81 -32.02
N GLU A 35 47.14 51.83 -31.33
CA GLU A 35 47.01 51.94 -29.87
C GLU A 35 45.53 52.11 -29.47
N HIS A 36 44.80 52.98 -30.16
CA HIS A 36 43.39 53.27 -29.89
C HIS A 36 42.49 52.04 -30.10
N ASP A 37 42.59 51.38 -31.26
CA ASP A 37 41.79 50.19 -31.59
C ASP A 37 42.03 49.05 -30.60
N MET A 38 43.28 48.87 -30.16
CA MET A 38 43.65 47.83 -29.21
C MET A 38 43.13 48.13 -27.79
N GLN A 39 43.26 49.38 -27.33
CA GLN A 39 42.70 49.81 -26.05
C GLN A 39 41.16 49.76 -26.06
N SER A 40 40.53 50.08 -27.20
CA SER A 40 39.09 49.95 -27.44
C SER A 40 38.65 48.48 -27.40
N PHE A 41 39.38 47.58 -28.07
CA PHE A 41 39.13 46.14 -28.06
C PHE A 41 39.20 45.55 -26.64
N VAL A 42 40.24 45.88 -25.86
CA VAL A 42 40.35 45.42 -24.46
C VAL A 42 39.23 46.00 -23.60
N SER A 43 38.83 47.25 -23.80
CA SER A 43 37.71 47.86 -23.07
C SER A 43 36.38 47.15 -23.38
N SER A 44 36.13 46.81 -24.64
CA SER A 44 34.96 46.03 -25.05
C SER A 44 35.01 44.57 -24.53
N LYS A 45 36.21 43.96 -24.46
CA LYS A 45 36.42 42.66 -23.80
C LYS A 45 36.17 42.71 -22.30
N ASP A 46 36.57 43.78 -21.61
CA ASP A 46 36.30 44.01 -20.18
C ASP A 46 34.78 44.06 -19.93
N GLU A 47 34.03 44.83 -20.72
CA GLU A 47 32.56 44.90 -20.66
C GLU A 47 31.90 43.55 -20.92
N ALA A 48 32.33 42.85 -21.99
CA ALA A 48 31.79 41.53 -22.33
C ALA A 48 32.09 40.47 -21.25
N ALA A 49 33.29 40.49 -20.67
CA ALA A 49 33.67 39.61 -19.57
C ALA A 49 32.87 39.90 -18.30
N GLN A 50 32.61 41.17 -17.96
CA GLN A 50 31.72 41.54 -16.86
C GLN A 50 30.30 41.01 -17.08
N GLY A 51 29.76 41.16 -18.30
CA GLY A 51 28.46 40.59 -18.67
C GLY A 51 28.41 39.06 -18.53
N LEU A 52 29.50 38.36 -18.88
CA LEU A 52 29.62 36.90 -18.70
C LEU A 52 29.72 36.49 -17.23
N ARG A 53 30.51 37.19 -16.39
CA ARG A 53 30.56 36.95 -14.93
C ARG A 53 29.16 37.03 -14.31
N GLU A 54 28.43 38.09 -14.65
CA GLU A 54 27.06 38.28 -14.19
C GLU A 54 26.11 37.20 -14.69
N GLY A 55 26.23 36.79 -15.95
CA GLY A 55 25.43 35.69 -16.51
C GLY A 55 25.67 34.36 -15.79
N VAL A 56 26.93 34.02 -15.54
CA VAL A 56 27.36 32.82 -14.79
C VAL A 56 26.82 32.85 -13.35
N GLN A 57 26.98 33.97 -12.64
CA GLN A 57 26.49 34.10 -11.27
C GLN A 57 24.94 34.08 -11.19
N LYS A 58 24.24 34.68 -12.16
CA LYS A 58 22.77 34.59 -12.27
C LYS A 58 22.31 33.16 -12.53
N LEU A 59 23.06 32.39 -13.33
CA LEU A 59 22.78 30.98 -13.61
C LEU A 59 22.97 30.08 -12.37
N LYS A 60 24.05 30.29 -11.59
CA LYS A 60 24.28 29.64 -10.29
C LYS A 60 23.12 29.88 -9.32
N VAL A 61 22.67 31.13 -9.16
CA VAL A 61 21.52 31.47 -8.29
C VAL A 61 20.22 30.83 -8.79
N LEU A 62 19.98 30.82 -10.11
CA LEU A 62 18.76 30.25 -10.71
C LEU A 62 18.67 28.73 -10.51
N HIS A 63 19.75 27.99 -10.80
CA HIS A 63 19.76 26.54 -10.61
C HIS A 63 19.83 26.16 -9.13
N GLY A 64 20.61 26.87 -8.31
CA GLY A 64 20.70 26.60 -6.88
C GLY A 64 19.36 26.75 -6.16
N SER A 65 18.65 27.87 -6.38
CA SER A 65 17.32 28.08 -5.81
C SER A 65 16.29 27.07 -6.30
N GLY A 66 16.35 26.65 -7.57
CA GLY A 66 15.51 25.58 -8.11
C GLY A 66 15.76 24.22 -7.46
N ILE A 67 17.02 23.86 -7.17
CA ILE A 67 17.38 22.60 -6.51
C ILE A 67 16.94 22.62 -5.04
N THR A 68 17.17 23.71 -4.31
CA THR A 68 16.71 23.86 -2.91
C THR A 68 15.19 23.73 -2.81
N ALA A 69 14.43 24.40 -3.69
CA ALA A 69 12.96 24.31 -3.69
C ALA A 69 12.44 22.88 -3.98
N LEU A 70 13.18 22.06 -4.75
CA LEU A 70 12.84 20.66 -4.98
C LEU A 70 13.14 19.78 -3.75
N ASP A 71 14.20 20.05 -3.00
CA ASP A 71 14.51 19.35 -1.74
C ASP A 71 13.51 19.72 -0.63
N GLU A 72 13.15 21.00 -0.51
CA GLU A 72 12.11 21.49 0.41
C GLU A 72 10.75 20.84 0.12
N LEU A 73 10.30 20.86 -1.14
CA LEU A 73 9.05 20.22 -1.58
C LEU A 73 9.04 18.71 -1.30
N ALA A 74 10.17 18.02 -1.46
CA ALA A 74 10.28 16.61 -1.11
C ALA A 74 10.21 16.36 0.41
N GLY A 75 10.68 17.31 1.22
CA GLY A 75 10.46 17.33 2.67
C GLY A 75 8.98 17.48 3.05
N GLU A 76 8.24 18.36 2.36
CA GLU A 76 6.79 18.47 2.55
C GLU A 76 6.05 17.19 2.14
N ILE A 77 6.42 16.58 1.01
CA ILE A 77 5.83 15.32 0.53
C ILE A 77 6.09 14.17 1.52
N ASP A 78 7.32 14.05 2.03
CA ASP A 78 7.68 13.04 3.04
C ASP A 78 6.84 13.21 4.32
N MET A 79 6.79 14.43 4.89
CA MET A 79 6.01 14.76 6.10
C MET A 79 4.51 14.51 5.91
N ASN A 80 3.95 14.89 4.75
CA ASN A 80 2.56 14.64 4.40
C ASN A 80 2.28 13.14 4.20
N SER A 81 3.24 12.37 3.68
CA SER A 81 3.11 10.92 3.55
C SER A 81 3.08 10.24 4.93
N ARG A 82 4.00 10.61 5.83
CA ARG A 82 4.11 10.02 7.17
C ARG A 82 2.86 10.31 7.99
N THR A 83 2.43 11.57 8.05
CA THR A 83 1.18 11.96 8.76
C THR A 83 -0.08 11.34 8.15
N THR A 84 -0.09 11.07 6.83
CA THR A 84 -1.17 10.32 6.19
C THR A 84 -1.15 8.83 6.56
N PHE A 85 0.02 8.20 6.63
CA PHE A 85 0.17 6.80 7.06
C PHE A 85 -0.13 6.61 8.55
N GLU A 86 0.35 7.51 9.41
CA GLU A 86 0.01 7.56 10.86
C GLU A 86 -1.51 7.64 11.06
N ARG A 87 -2.18 8.53 10.32
CA ARG A 87 -3.64 8.68 10.34
C ARG A 87 -4.37 7.46 9.79
N LEU A 88 -3.87 6.83 8.71
CA LEU A 88 -4.43 5.61 8.14
C LEU A 88 -4.37 4.45 9.14
N ASN A 89 -3.22 4.22 9.76
CA ASN A 89 -3.03 3.19 10.78
C ASN A 89 -3.95 3.44 11.98
N SER A 90 -4.00 4.68 12.48
CA SER A 90 -4.89 5.10 13.57
C SER A 90 -6.38 4.87 13.24
N GLN A 91 -6.81 5.17 12.00
CA GLN A 91 -8.18 4.91 11.57
C GLN A 91 -8.49 3.41 11.45
N ILE A 92 -7.53 2.59 11.01
CA ILE A 92 -7.72 1.14 10.86
C ILE A 92 -7.72 0.42 12.22
N GLN A 93 -6.89 0.84 13.17
CA GLN A 93 -6.96 0.39 14.56
C GLN A 93 -8.32 0.77 15.18
N SER A 94 -8.72 2.04 15.06
CA SER A 94 -10.02 2.52 15.56
C SER A 94 -11.22 1.80 14.94
N HIS A 95 -11.21 1.56 13.63
CA HIS A 95 -12.26 0.80 12.93
C HIS A 95 -12.29 -0.67 13.37
N THR A 96 -11.12 -1.29 13.54
CA THR A 96 -11.02 -2.68 14.01
C THR A 96 -11.60 -2.80 15.41
N SER A 97 -11.19 -1.96 16.35
CA SER A 97 -11.74 -1.99 17.71
C SER A 97 -13.21 -1.57 17.79
N ALA A 98 -13.70 -0.70 16.89
CA ALA A 98 -15.14 -0.42 16.79
C ALA A 98 -15.93 -1.65 16.31
N LEU A 99 -15.38 -2.41 15.36
CA LEU A 99 -15.97 -3.66 14.87
C LEU A 99 -15.92 -4.78 15.92
N GLU A 100 -14.80 -4.93 16.63
CA GLU A 100 -14.64 -5.87 17.75
C GLU A 100 -15.66 -5.60 18.87
N ASN A 101 -15.78 -4.35 19.33
CA ASN A 101 -16.77 -3.96 20.34
C ASN A 101 -18.22 -4.17 19.85
N CYS A 102 -18.50 -3.86 18.58
CA CYS A 102 -19.82 -4.06 18.00
C CYS A 102 -20.20 -5.55 17.93
N PHE A 103 -19.29 -6.40 17.45
CA PHE A 103 -19.55 -7.83 17.32
C PHE A 103 -19.55 -8.55 18.65
N GLY A 104 -18.68 -8.20 19.61
CA GLY A 104 -18.72 -8.75 20.97
C GLY A 104 -20.01 -8.39 21.71
N GLY A 105 -20.57 -7.21 21.44
CA GLY A 105 -21.93 -6.86 21.90
C GLY A 105 -23.03 -7.76 21.31
N ILE A 106 -22.91 -8.15 20.03
CA ILE A 106 -23.85 -9.08 19.38
C ILE A 106 -23.65 -10.51 19.88
N ALA A 107 -22.40 -10.97 20.04
CA ALA A 107 -22.05 -12.31 20.50
C ALA A 107 -22.49 -12.53 21.95
N SER A 108 -22.25 -11.56 22.85
CA SER A 108 -22.69 -11.65 24.25
C SER A 108 -24.21 -11.62 24.41
N GLU A 109 -24.94 -10.87 23.58
CA GLU A 109 -26.40 -10.93 23.55
C GLU A 109 -26.92 -12.27 23.00
N ALA A 110 -26.26 -12.82 21.96
CA ALA A 110 -26.60 -14.13 21.43
C ALA A 110 -26.37 -15.25 22.47
N ASP A 111 -25.25 -15.22 23.20
CA ASP A 111 -24.97 -16.13 24.31
C ASP A 111 -25.99 -15.98 25.45
N ASN A 112 -26.34 -14.74 25.84
CA ASN A 112 -27.39 -14.49 26.86
C ASN A 112 -28.72 -15.16 26.49
N LEU A 113 -29.16 -15.00 25.23
CA LEU A 113 -30.40 -15.56 24.69
C LEU A 113 -30.35 -17.10 24.59
N LEU A 114 -29.22 -17.66 24.18
CA LEU A 114 -29.03 -19.12 24.09
C LEU A 114 -28.94 -19.78 25.47
N ASP A 115 -28.31 -19.11 26.43
CA ASP A 115 -28.21 -19.58 27.81
C ASP A 115 -29.58 -19.46 28.53
N GLU A 116 -30.38 -18.42 28.26
CA GLU A 116 -31.79 -18.39 28.69
C GLU A 116 -32.63 -19.48 28.03
N LEU A 117 -32.46 -19.73 26.73
CA LEU A 117 -33.12 -20.84 26.04
C LEU A 117 -32.76 -22.20 26.68
N GLN A 118 -31.49 -22.44 27.00
CA GLN A 118 -31.02 -23.67 27.63
C GLN A 118 -31.56 -23.85 29.06
N ARG A 119 -31.66 -22.76 29.83
CA ARG A 119 -32.35 -22.70 31.13
C ARG A 119 -33.86 -23.00 30.98
N SER A 120 -34.52 -22.41 29.99
CA SER A 120 -35.95 -22.57 29.69
C SER A 120 -36.30 -24.01 29.25
N LEU A 121 -35.53 -24.59 28.33
CA LEU A 121 -35.67 -25.98 27.89
C LEU A 121 -35.52 -26.98 29.05
N SER A 122 -34.58 -26.72 29.96
CA SER A 122 -34.38 -27.56 31.16
C SER A 122 -35.56 -27.47 32.13
N LYS A 123 -36.15 -26.29 32.28
CA LYS A 123 -37.39 -26.09 33.06
C LYS A 123 -38.63 -26.75 32.40
N GLN A 124 -38.67 -26.84 31.07
CA GLN A 124 -39.75 -27.58 30.39
C GLN A 124 -39.61 -29.10 30.55
N GLU A 125 -38.39 -29.64 30.53
CA GLU A 125 -38.11 -31.05 30.80
C GLU A 125 -38.56 -31.47 32.22
N GLU A 126 -38.22 -30.67 33.23
CA GLU A 126 -38.67 -30.86 34.62
C GLU A 126 -40.21 -30.87 34.71
N ARG A 127 -40.87 -29.89 34.09
CA ARG A 127 -42.34 -29.78 34.08
C ARG A 127 -43.01 -30.92 33.34
N LEU A 128 -42.42 -31.41 32.24
CA LEU A 128 -42.87 -32.58 31.50
C LEU A 128 -42.77 -33.87 32.35
N ALA A 129 -41.65 -34.05 33.06
CA ALA A 129 -41.47 -35.19 33.97
C ALA A 129 -42.50 -35.16 35.12
N HIS A 130 -42.67 -34.01 35.78
CA HIS A 130 -43.67 -33.82 36.83
C HIS A 130 -45.11 -34.03 36.32
N PHE A 131 -45.43 -33.53 35.11
CA PHE A 131 -46.75 -33.73 34.49
C PHE A 131 -47.04 -35.22 34.24
N ALA A 132 -46.09 -35.96 33.68
CA ALA A 132 -46.25 -37.40 33.45
C ALA A 132 -46.46 -38.19 34.77
N VAL A 133 -45.71 -37.86 35.83
CA VAL A 133 -45.93 -38.47 37.17
C VAL A 133 -47.33 -38.16 37.68
N LYS A 134 -47.75 -36.89 37.69
CA LYS A 134 -49.08 -36.48 38.15
C LYS A 134 -50.21 -37.15 37.35
N GLN A 135 -50.01 -37.38 36.06
CA GLN A 135 -50.98 -38.05 35.21
C GLN A 135 -51.05 -39.56 35.52
N ARG A 136 -49.91 -40.27 35.62
CA ARG A 136 -49.86 -41.68 36.08
C ARG A 136 -50.57 -41.87 37.43
N GLU A 137 -50.35 -40.98 38.40
CA GLU A 137 -51.07 -41.01 39.69
C GLU A 137 -52.59 -40.82 39.51
N GLY A 138 -53.02 -40.02 38.53
CA GLY A 138 -54.43 -39.83 38.19
C GLY A 138 -55.08 -41.12 37.73
N HIS A 139 -54.47 -41.79 36.76
CA HIS A 139 -54.91 -43.11 36.27
C HIS A 139 -54.86 -44.17 37.39
N LEU A 140 -53.83 -44.15 38.25
CA LEU A 140 -53.70 -45.06 39.39
C LEU A 140 -54.85 -44.87 40.40
N ARG A 141 -55.11 -43.64 40.85
CA ARG A 141 -56.22 -43.34 41.77
C ARG A 141 -57.58 -43.73 41.19
N ALA A 142 -57.76 -43.56 39.88
CA ALA A 142 -58.99 -43.95 39.18
C ALA A 142 -59.19 -45.49 39.19
N VAL A 143 -58.17 -46.26 38.79
CA VAL A 143 -58.29 -47.74 38.79
C VAL A 143 -58.39 -48.30 40.21
N GLU A 144 -57.69 -47.72 41.20
CA GLU A 144 -57.81 -48.11 42.61
C GLU A 144 -59.21 -47.83 43.17
N ALA A 145 -59.84 -46.71 42.81
CA ALA A 145 -61.22 -46.43 43.18
C ALA A 145 -62.19 -47.46 42.58
N SER A 146 -62.08 -47.75 41.27
CA SER A 146 -62.88 -48.79 40.62
C SER A 146 -62.65 -50.18 41.23
N ARG A 147 -61.41 -50.53 41.54
CA ARG A 147 -61.01 -51.81 42.18
C ARG A 147 -61.58 -51.92 43.60
N SER A 148 -61.65 -50.82 44.34
CA SER A 148 -62.29 -50.74 45.67
C SER A 148 -63.81 -50.90 45.59
N ILE A 149 -64.47 -50.16 44.70
CA ILE A 149 -65.92 -50.30 44.44
C ILE A 149 -66.23 -51.73 44.00
N SER A 150 -65.41 -52.29 43.10
CA SER A 150 -65.57 -53.65 42.60
C SER A 150 -65.53 -54.71 43.69
N LYS A 151 -64.63 -54.57 44.67
CA LYS A 151 -64.57 -55.43 45.87
C LYS A 151 -65.84 -55.34 46.72
N ILE A 152 -66.43 -54.15 46.86
CA ILE A 152 -67.69 -53.94 47.59
C ILE A 152 -68.86 -54.57 46.81
N THR A 153 -68.96 -54.30 45.51
CA THR A 153 -70.00 -54.83 44.61
C THR A 153 -69.98 -56.37 44.55
N ALA A 154 -68.80 -56.99 44.43
CA ALA A 154 -68.65 -58.44 44.47
C ALA A 154 -69.09 -59.04 45.83
N GLY A 155 -68.74 -58.37 46.94
CA GLY A 155 -69.20 -58.77 48.28
C GLY A 155 -70.72 -58.67 48.45
N PHE A 156 -71.35 -57.63 47.91
CA PHE A 156 -72.80 -57.48 47.88
C PHE A 156 -73.47 -58.63 47.12
N PHE A 157 -73.03 -58.92 45.90
CA PHE A 157 -73.62 -60.01 45.10
C PHE A 157 -73.37 -61.39 45.69
N HIS A 158 -72.22 -61.64 46.33
CA HIS A 158 -71.97 -62.89 47.06
C HIS A 158 -72.92 -63.04 48.27
N SER A 159 -73.15 -61.96 49.02
CA SER A 159 -74.14 -61.96 50.11
C SER A 159 -75.56 -62.25 49.57
N LEU A 160 -75.90 -61.67 48.41
CA LEU A 160 -77.19 -61.88 47.76
C LEU A 160 -77.39 -63.33 47.29
N ASP A 161 -76.37 -64.00 46.75
CA ASP A 161 -76.42 -65.45 46.45
C ASP A 161 -76.69 -66.28 47.72
N VAL A 162 -75.99 -65.97 48.82
CA VAL A 162 -76.14 -66.69 50.09
C VAL A 162 -77.55 -66.50 50.67
N HIS A 163 -78.10 -65.28 50.59
CA HIS A 163 -79.48 -65.00 50.98
C HIS A 163 -80.51 -65.68 50.07
N ALA A 164 -80.30 -65.69 48.75
CA ALA A 164 -81.17 -66.39 47.80
C ALA A 164 -81.17 -67.91 48.05
N SER A 165 -79.99 -68.51 48.21
CA SER A 165 -79.82 -69.95 48.49
C SER A 165 -80.48 -70.34 49.83
N ARG A 166 -80.37 -69.48 50.84
CA ARG A 166 -81.05 -69.67 52.13
C ARG A 166 -82.57 -69.51 52.03
N LEU A 167 -83.07 -68.61 51.17
CA LEU A 167 -84.50 -68.49 50.88
C LEU A 167 -85.04 -69.74 50.17
N THR A 168 -84.29 -70.33 49.22
CA THR A 168 -84.64 -71.60 48.58
C THR A 168 -84.77 -72.72 49.63
N SER A 169 -83.77 -72.91 50.48
CA SER A 169 -83.81 -73.92 51.55
C SER A 169 -84.98 -73.71 52.53
N ILE A 170 -85.23 -72.46 52.98
CA ILE A 170 -86.37 -72.16 53.86
C ILE A 170 -87.70 -72.45 53.15
N LEU A 171 -87.79 -72.21 51.85
CA LEU A 171 -88.99 -72.45 51.04
C LEU A 171 -89.24 -73.96 50.85
N GLU A 172 -88.20 -74.74 50.58
CA GLU A 172 -88.23 -76.21 50.46
C GLU A 172 -88.60 -76.86 51.81
N ASP A 173 -87.97 -76.44 52.91
CA ASP A 173 -88.31 -76.86 54.27
C ASP A 173 -89.78 -76.55 54.59
N THR A 174 -90.22 -75.31 54.37
CA THR A 174 -91.60 -74.86 54.64
C THR A 174 -92.62 -75.63 53.81
N HIS A 175 -92.33 -75.89 52.54
CA HIS A 175 -93.18 -76.70 51.67
C HIS A 175 -93.31 -78.13 52.21
N SER A 176 -92.20 -78.77 52.57
CA SER A 176 -92.22 -80.14 53.12
C SER A 176 -93.03 -80.25 54.43
N VAL A 177 -92.89 -79.27 55.32
CA VAL A 177 -93.62 -79.22 56.59
C VAL A 177 -95.10 -78.94 56.37
N GLN A 178 -95.47 -78.04 55.45
CA GLN A 178 -96.88 -77.75 55.14
C GLN A 178 -97.57 -78.95 54.47
N ASP A 179 -96.91 -79.63 53.53
CA ASP A 179 -97.48 -80.80 52.86
C ASP A 179 -97.67 -81.97 53.84
N GLN A 180 -96.69 -82.21 54.73
CA GLN A 180 -96.82 -83.20 55.81
C GLN A 180 -97.93 -82.82 56.80
N GLN A 181 -98.08 -81.55 57.18
CA GLN A 181 -99.17 -81.10 58.05
C GLN A 181 -100.55 -81.28 57.41
N LEU A 182 -100.67 -81.08 56.10
CA LEU A 182 -101.91 -81.34 55.36
C LEU A 182 -102.22 -82.84 55.25
N LEU A 183 -101.21 -83.70 55.06
CA LEU A 183 -101.35 -85.17 55.12
C LEU A 183 -101.77 -85.66 56.51
N ASP A 184 -101.13 -85.14 57.57
CA ASP A 184 -101.48 -85.44 58.96
C ASP A 184 -102.91 -84.98 59.30
N LEU A 185 -103.34 -83.84 58.77
CA LEU A 185 -104.69 -83.29 58.96
C LEU A 185 -105.74 -84.12 58.22
N GLU A 186 -105.48 -84.49 56.96
CA GLU A 186 -106.34 -85.38 56.17
C GLU A 186 -106.51 -86.74 56.86
N LYS A 187 -105.40 -87.35 57.33
CA LYS A 187 -105.43 -88.60 58.08
C LYS A 187 -106.21 -88.47 59.40
N LYS A 188 -106.00 -87.41 60.18
CA LYS A 188 -106.73 -87.19 61.44
C LYS A 188 -108.23 -86.97 61.21
N PHE A 189 -108.63 -86.30 60.12
CA PHE A 189 -110.04 -86.20 59.74
C PHE A 189 -110.63 -87.54 59.28
N GLU A 190 -109.86 -88.39 58.61
CA GLU A 190 -110.28 -89.75 58.25
C GLU A 190 -110.44 -90.66 59.48
N GLU A 191 -109.49 -90.64 60.42
CA GLU A 191 -109.59 -91.35 61.70
C GLU A 191 -110.75 -90.83 62.57
N CYS A 192 -110.95 -89.51 62.67
CA CYS A 192 -112.10 -88.94 63.38
C CYS A 192 -113.45 -89.31 62.74
N ALA A 193 -113.55 -89.29 61.41
CA ALA A 193 -114.77 -89.69 60.71
C ALA A 193 -115.14 -91.16 60.98
N ALA A 194 -114.14 -92.05 60.97
CA ALA A 194 -114.30 -93.48 61.28
C ALA A 194 -114.53 -93.75 62.80
N ASN A 195 -114.14 -92.84 63.68
CA ASN A 195 -114.33 -93.00 65.13
C ASN A 195 -115.66 -92.39 65.63
N GLU A 196 -116.15 -91.28 65.04
CA GLU A 196 -117.53 -90.80 65.27
C GLU A 196 -118.56 -91.86 64.85
N GLU A 197 -118.32 -92.56 63.74
CA GLU A 197 -119.12 -93.69 63.23
C GLU A 197 -119.26 -94.84 64.25
N LYS A 198 -118.32 -94.96 65.20
CA LYS A 198 -118.24 -96.05 66.17
C LYS A 198 -118.98 -95.78 67.50
N GLN A 199 -119.42 -94.55 67.79
CA GLN A 199 -120.00 -94.19 69.09
C GLN A 199 -121.48 -93.80 69.09
N LEU A 200 -122.15 -93.68 67.93
CA LEU A 200 -123.56 -93.28 67.86
C LEU A 200 -124.43 -94.30 67.10
N LEU A 201 -124.46 -95.52 67.61
CA LEU A 201 -125.27 -96.60 67.04
C LEU A 201 -126.77 -96.41 67.32
N GLU A 202 -127.54 -96.75 66.29
CA GLU A 202 -129.01 -96.75 66.19
C GLU A 202 -129.69 -95.39 65.91
N LYS A 203 -130.53 -95.40 64.85
CA LYS A 203 -131.46 -94.35 64.40
C LYS A 203 -130.92 -93.04 63.80
N VAL A 204 -129.61 -92.77 63.74
CA VAL A 204 -129.05 -91.59 63.03
C VAL A 204 -128.34 -91.92 61.70
N ALA A 205 -128.10 -93.21 61.43
CA ALA A 205 -127.18 -93.69 60.39
C ALA A 205 -127.43 -93.15 58.96
N GLU A 206 -128.67 -93.12 58.50
CA GLU A 206 -128.99 -92.81 57.09
C GLU A 206 -128.73 -91.34 56.72
N MET A 207 -129.10 -90.40 57.61
CA MET A 207 -128.74 -89.00 57.41
C MET A 207 -127.23 -88.75 57.59
N LEU A 208 -126.59 -89.44 58.55
CA LEU A 208 -125.17 -89.24 58.82
C LEU A 208 -124.26 -89.70 57.68
N ALA A 209 -124.55 -90.82 57.02
CA ALA A 209 -123.75 -91.31 55.89
C ALA A 209 -123.63 -90.26 54.77
N SER A 210 -124.76 -89.66 54.37
CA SER A 210 -124.78 -88.58 53.38
C SER A 210 -124.07 -87.30 53.85
N SER A 211 -124.04 -87.07 55.17
CA SER A 211 -123.39 -85.90 55.79
C SER A 211 -121.89 -86.09 55.88
N ASN A 212 -121.41 -87.25 56.35
CA ASN A 212 -120.00 -87.57 56.49
C ASN A 212 -119.30 -87.70 55.12
N ALA A 213 -119.97 -88.28 54.11
CA ALA A 213 -119.46 -88.25 52.74
C ALA A 213 -119.31 -86.82 52.19
N ARG A 214 -120.25 -85.91 52.51
CA ARG A 214 -120.15 -84.48 52.18
C ARG A 214 -119.05 -83.77 52.97
N LYS A 215 -118.90 -84.02 54.28
CA LYS A 215 -117.81 -83.49 55.12
C LYS A 215 -116.45 -83.93 54.57
N LYS A 216 -116.23 -85.22 54.33
CA LYS A 216 -114.96 -85.74 53.79
C LYS A 216 -114.63 -85.13 52.43
N LYS A 217 -115.60 -85.06 51.51
CA LYS A 217 -115.40 -84.39 50.22
C LYS A 217 -115.10 -82.90 50.37
N LEU A 218 -115.77 -82.19 51.28
CA LEU A 218 -115.52 -80.77 51.54
C LEU A 218 -114.11 -80.54 52.10
N VAL A 219 -113.68 -81.37 53.06
CA VAL A 219 -112.31 -81.32 53.62
C VAL A 219 -111.26 -81.67 52.56
N GLN A 220 -111.45 -82.72 51.76
CA GLN A 220 -110.51 -83.07 50.70
C GLN A 220 -110.46 -82.02 49.58
N THR A 221 -111.57 -81.38 49.22
CA THR A 221 -111.56 -80.24 48.28
C THR A 221 -110.86 -79.01 48.88
N ALA A 222 -111.06 -78.73 50.18
CA ALA A 222 -110.38 -77.63 50.86
C ALA A 222 -108.87 -77.88 51.03
N VAL A 223 -108.48 -79.07 51.48
CA VAL A 223 -107.07 -79.51 51.61
C VAL A 223 -106.38 -79.58 50.25
N GLY A 224 -107.06 -80.11 49.23
CA GLY A 224 -106.56 -80.12 47.85
C GLY A 224 -106.32 -78.72 47.30
N SER A 225 -107.29 -77.81 47.45
CA SER A 225 -107.16 -76.41 47.04
C SER A 225 -106.10 -75.64 47.85
N LEU A 226 -105.95 -75.93 49.13
CA LEU A 226 -104.86 -75.39 49.97
C LEU A 226 -103.48 -75.92 49.53
N ARG A 227 -103.37 -77.21 49.21
CA ARG A 227 -102.13 -77.83 48.70
C ARG A 227 -101.76 -77.27 47.34
N GLU A 228 -102.71 -77.16 46.42
CA GLU A 228 -102.55 -76.52 45.10
C GLU A 228 -102.14 -75.04 45.24
N SER A 229 -102.76 -74.29 46.16
CA SER A 229 -102.41 -72.89 46.47
C SER A 229 -101.00 -72.78 47.08
N ALA A 230 -100.60 -73.71 47.95
CA ALA A 230 -99.25 -73.76 48.53
C ALA A 230 -98.19 -74.10 47.46
N VAL A 231 -98.45 -75.08 46.60
CA VAL A 231 -97.58 -75.45 45.47
C VAL A 231 -97.45 -74.28 44.48
N ASN A 232 -98.54 -73.61 44.13
CA ASN A 232 -98.50 -72.44 43.23
C ASN A 232 -97.79 -71.22 43.85
N ARG A 233 -97.92 -71.00 45.16
CA ARG A 233 -97.12 -70.00 45.89
C ARG A 233 -95.64 -70.36 45.91
N THR A 234 -95.32 -71.64 46.11
CA THR A 234 -93.95 -72.16 46.18
C THR A 234 -93.26 -72.05 44.84
N SER A 235 -93.90 -72.50 43.75
CA SER A 235 -93.34 -72.41 42.39
C SER A 235 -93.17 -70.96 41.93
N HIS A 236 -94.09 -70.05 42.30
CA HIS A 236 -93.93 -68.63 42.03
C HIS A 236 -92.76 -68.02 42.83
N LEU A 237 -92.63 -68.31 44.13
CA LEU A 237 -91.52 -67.82 44.95
C LEU A 237 -90.17 -68.35 44.46
N GLN A 238 -90.10 -69.64 44.11
CA GLN A 238 -88.87 -70.25 43.60
C GLN A 238 -88.48 -69.66 42.24
N LYS A 239 -89.46 -69.36 41.36
CA LYS A 239 -89.21 -68.63 40.10
C LYS A 239 -88.68 -67.21 40.32
N GLU A 240 -89.21 -66.47 41.29
CA GLU A 240 -88.69 -65.13 41.62
C GLU A 240 -87.26 -65.21 42.18
N ILE A 241 -86.96 -66.22 43.02
CA ILE A 241 -85.60 -66.45 43.54
C ILE A 241 -84.62 -66.78 42.40
N SER A 242 -84.98 -67.69 41.48
CA SER A 242 -84.15 -67.98 40.29
C SER A 242 -83.96 -66.75 39.42
N THR A 243 -85.01 -65.96 39.18
CA THR A 243 -84.92 -64.70 38.40
C THR A 243 -83.96 -63.71 39.08
N ALA A 244 -83.97 -63.62 40.41
CA ALA A 244 -83.03 -62.80 41.17
C ALA A 244 -81.58 -63.33 41.09
N GLN A 245 -81.37 -64.66 41.07
CA GLN A 245 -80.05 -65.29 40.90
C GLN A 245 -79.49 -65.10 39.49
N ASP A 246 -80.33 -65.20 38.45
CA ASP A 246 -79.95 -64.96 37.04
C ASP A 246 -79.56 -63.49 36.83
N LEU A 247 -80.35 -62.55 37.37
CA LEU A 247 -80.03 -61.13 37.35
C LEU A 247 -78.73 -60.82 38.11
N THR A 248 -78.54 -61.41 39.29
CA THR A 248 -77.32 -61.29 40.10
C THR A 248 -76.09 -61.79 39.34
N SER A 249 -76.23 -62.90 38.61
CA SER A 249 -75.16 -63.48 37.79
C SER A 249 -74.83 -62.60 36.58
N SER A 250 -75.82 -62.14 35.82
CA SER A 250 -75.61 -61.29 34.65
C SER A 250 -75.03 -59.91 34.99
N VAL A 251 -75.41 -59.32 36.14
CA VAL A 251 -74.81 -58.05 36.57
C VAL A 251 -73.38 -58.28 37.07
N ARG A 252 -73.08 -59.40 37.75
CA ARG A 252 -71.71 -59.77 38.16
C ARG A 252 -70.78 -59.98 36.96
N GLU A 253 -71.25 -60.64 35.91
CA GLU A 253 -70.51 -60.85 34.65
C GLU A 253 -70.17 -59.50 33.98
N LYS A 254 -71.19 -58.65 33.76
CA LYS A 254 -71.01 -57.31 33.16
C LYS A 254 -70.09 -56.42 34.00
N TRP A 255 -70.15 -56.55 35.32
CA TRP A 255 -69.26 -55.84 36.24
C TRP A 255 -67.82 -56.36 36.17
N GLY A 256 -67.61 -57.67 35.96
CA GLY A 256 -66.31 -58.26 35.67
C GLY A 256 -65.68 -57.69 34.40
N PHE A 257 -66.44 -57.68 33.29
CA PHE A 257 -66.00 -57.08 32.02
C PHE A 257 -65.65 -55.58 32.17
N TYR A 258 -66.48 -54.81 32.88
CA TYR A 258 -66.18 -53.40 33.18
C TYR A 258 -64.86 -53.23 33.95
N MET A 259 -64.57 -54.10 34.93
CA MET A 259 -63.32 -54.06 35.68
C MET A 259 -62.11 -54.41 34.80
N GLU A 260 -62.22 -55.45 33.97
CA GLU A 260 -61.15 -55.89 33.05
C GLU A 260 -60.80 -54.81 32.02
N GLU A 261 -61.80 -54.20 31.40
CA GLU A 261 -61.62 -53.08 30.46
C GLU A 261 -61.05 -51.83 31.19
N THR A 262 -61.37 -51.62 32.47
CA THR A 262 -60.77 -50.54 33.29
C THR A 262 -59.29 -50.78 33.58
N GLU A 263 -58.88 -52.01 33.91
CA GLU A 263 -57.46 -52.38 34.10
C GLU A 263 -56.67 -52.27 32.79
N LYS A 264 -57.27 -52.69 31.66
CA LYS A 264 -56.70 -52.52 30.32
C LYS A 264 -56.49 -51.05 29.97
N ASN A 265 -57.52 -50.22 30.14
CA ASN A 265 -57.43 -48.78 29.87
C ASN A 265 -56.36 -48.10 30.76
N TYR A 266 -56.26 -48.45 32.03
CA TYR A 266 -55.18 -47.99 32.92
C TYR A 266 -53.78 -48.33 32.36
N ALA A 267 -53.60 -49.55 31.84
CA ALA A 267 -52.33 -49.99 31.27
C ALA A 267 -52.02 -49.35 29.90
N GLU A 268 -53.03 -49.03 29.09
CA GLU A 268 -52.88 -48.33 27.81
C GLU A 268 -52.61 -46.83 28.01
N ASP A 269 -53.38 -46.15 28.86
CA ASP A 269 -53.16 -44.75 29.28
C ASP A 269 -51.73 -44.54 29.82
N THR A 270 -51.28 -45.42 30.73
CA THR A 270 -49.94 -45.33 31.32
C THR A 270 -48.84 -45.45 30.27
N LYS A 271 -49.00 -46.35 29.27
CA LYS A 271 -48.06 -46.48 28.14
C LYS A 271 -48.09 -45.27 27.21
N ALA A 272 -49.26 -44.66 26.99
CA ALA A 272 -49.42 -43.47 26.15
C ALA A 272 -48.76 -42.23 26.79
N VAL A 273 -48.93 -42.04 28.10
CA VAL A 273 -48.21 -41.00 28.87
C VAL A 273 -46.70 -41.20 28.78
N ASP A 274 -46.23 -42.44 28.91
CA ASP A 274 -44.81 -42.76 28.92
C ASP A 274 -44.13 -42.59 27.55
N SER A 275 -44.80 -43.00 26.46
CA SER A 275 -44.29 -42.80 25.11
C SER A 275 -44.30 -41.32 24.70
N GLY A 276 -45.37 -40.59 25.02
CA GLY A 276 -45.46 -39.14 24.80
C GLY A 276 -44.39 -38.37 25.57
N ARG A 277 -44.17 -38.70 26.84
CA ARG A 277 -43.08 -38.14 27.66
C ARG A 277 -41.70 -38.45 27.06
N SER A 278 -41.47 -39.67 26.57
CA SER A 278 -40.17 -40.05 26.00
C SER A 278 -39.87 -39.31 24.69
N CYS A 279 -40.87 -39.24 23.79
CA CYS A 279 -40.77 -38.51 22.52
C CYS A 279 -40.47 -37.01 22.74
N LEU A 280 -41.21 -36.35 23.65
CA LEU A 280 -40.98 -34.94 23.95
C LEU A 280 -39.64 -34.69 24.68
N ALA A 281 -39.16 -35.64 25.50
CA ALA A 281 -37.86 -35.53 26.15
C ALA A 281 -36.70 -35.64 25.14
N GLU A 282 -36.80 -36.52 24.14
CA GLU A 282 -35.81 -36.66 23.06
C GLU A 282 -35.66 -35.35 22.26
N VAL A 283 -36.78 -34.74 21.87
CA VAL A 283 -36.80 -33.42 21.20
C VAL A 283 -36.21 -32.32 22.09
N LEU A 284 -36.47 -32.33 23.41
CA LEU A 284 -35.88 -31.35 24.33
C LEU A 284 -34.35 -31.52 24.44
N VAL A 285 -33.83 -32.75 24.43
CA VAL A 285 -32.38 -33.03 24.40
C VAL A 285 -31.75 -32.52 23.10
N GLU A 286 -32.37 -32.76 21.95
CA GLU A 286 -31.90 -32.27 20.66
C GLU A 286 -31.87 -30.72 20.61
N CYS A 287 -32.94 -30.08 21.11
CA CYS A 287 -33.02 -28.61 21.20
C CYS A 287 -31.94 -28.02 22.12
N LYS A 288 -31.62 -28.65 23.26
CA LYS A 288 -30.51 -28.22 24.12
C LYS A 288 -29.16 -28.37 23.41
N ALA A 289 -28.91 -29.51 22.77
CA ALA A 289 -27.68 -29.73 22.02
C ALA A 289 -27.48 -28.68 20.90
N LYS A 290 -28.56 -28.33 20.19
CA LYS A 290 -28.58 -27.25 19.19
C LYS A 290 -28.29 -25.88 19.80
N ALA A 291 -28.83 -25.56 20.98
CA ALA A 291 -28.52 -24.31 21.69
C ALA A 291 -27.03 -24.22 22.08
N THR A 292 -26.47 -25.29 22.65
CA THR A 292 -25.04 -25.35 23.01
C THR A 292 -24.12 -25.26 21.79
N VAL A 293 -24.48 -25.92 20.67
CA VAL A 293 -23.74 -25.78 19.39
C VAL A 293 -23.84 -24.35 18.86
N GLY A 294 -24.99 -23.68 18.98
CA GLY A 294 -25.17 -22.28 18.61
C GLY A 294 -24.25 -21.33 19.38
N ALA A 295 -24.12 -21.51 20.70
CA ALA A 295 -23.24 -20.68 21.54
C ALA A 295 -21.77 -20.87 21.15
N GLN A 296 -21.34 -22.12 20.94
CA GLN A 296 -19.99 -22.40 20.44
C GLN A 296 -19.75 -21.83 19.03
N GLN A 297 -20.78 -21.75 18.17
CA GLN A 297 -20.68 -21.11 16.86
C GLN A 297 -20.52 -19.59 16.95
N TRP A 298 -21.27 -18.91 17.84
CA TRP A 298 -21.10 -17.47 18.08
C TRP A 298 -19.72 -17.14 18.64
N LYS A 299 -19.27 -17.90 19.64
CA LYS A 299 -17.92 -17.75 20.19
C LYS A 299 -16.83 -18.00 19.14
N ASN A 300 -16.94 -19.06 18.35
CA ASN A 300 -15.99 -19.33 17.26
C ASN A 300 -15.99 -18.18 16.22
N ALA A 301 -17.13 -17.54 15.96
CA ALA A 301 -17.23 -16.40 15.05
C ALA A 301 -16.57 -15.13 15.64
N GLU A 302 -16.71 -14.88 16.94
CA GLU A 302 -16.04 -13.80 17.66
C GLU A 302 -14.51 -13.99 17.64
N ASP A 303 -14.02 -15.16 18.06
CA ASP A 303 -12.59 -15.52 18.03
C ASP A 303 -12.01 -15.41 16.59
N SER A 304 -12.78 -15.81 15.57
CA SER A 304 -12.38 -15.70 14.16
C SER A 304 -12.35 -14.25 13.67
N LEU A 305 -13.28 -13.40 14.14
CA LEU A 305 -13.32 -11.99 13.75
C LEU A 305 -12.20 -11.19 14.43
N PHE A 306 -11.92 -11.45 15.72
CA PHE A 306 -10.86 -10.74 16.45
C PHE A 306 -9.47 -11.14 15.92
N SER A 307 -9.25 -12.42 15.60
CA SER A 307 -8.01 -12.87 14.97
C SER A 307 -7.82 -12.30 13.55
N LEU A 308 -8.89 -12.18 12.76
CA LEU A 308 -8.87 -11.49 11.46
C LEU A 308 -8.63 -9.98 11.60
N GLY A 309 -9.28 -9.32 12.58
CA GLY A 309 -9.11 -7.90 12.88
C GLY A 309 -7.66 -7.58 13.25
N LYS A 310 -7.10 -8.31 14.21
CA LYS A 310 -5.69 -8.23 14.58
C LYS A 310 -4.76 -8.46 13.37
N GLY A 311 -4.97 -9.52 12.59
CA GLY A 311 -4.15 -9.83 11.42
C GLY A 311 -4.21 -8.73 10.34
N ASN A 312 -5.37 -8.08 10.17
CA ASN A 312 -5.50 -6.93 9.28
C ASN A 312 -4.72 -5.71 9.81
N VAL A 313 -4.76 -5.42 11.11
CA VAL A 313 -3.96 -4.35 11.73
C VAL A 313 -2.46 -4.62 11.58
N GLU A 314 -1.99 -5.82 11.89
CA GLU A 314 -0.56 -6.20 11.75
C GLU A 314 -0.08 -6.13 10.28
N SER A 315 -0.93 -6.52 9.32
CA SER A 315 -0.65 -6.42 7.88
C SER A 315 -0.56 -4.96 7.41
N VAL A 316 -1.52 -4.12 7.81
CA VAL A 316 -1.55 -2.69 7.49
C VAL A 316 -0.40 -1.92 8.12
N ASP A 317 -0.08 -2.20 9.39
CA ASP A 317 1.05 -1.59 10.10
C ASP A 317 2.38 -1.91 9.38
N SER A 318 2.58 -3.15 8.96
CA SER A 318 3.76 -3.53 8.18
C SER A 318 3.84 -2.84 6.82
N ILE A 319 2.70 -2.62 6.13
CA ILE A 319 2.66 -1.83 4.88
C ILE A 319 3.00 -0.36 5.15
N VAL A 320 2.41 0.25 6.19
CA VAL A 320 2.66 1.63 6.63
C VAL A 320 4.12 1.85 6.99
N ARG A 321 4.70 0.95 7.79
CA ARG A 321 6.12 0.97 8.17
C ARG A 321 7.03 0.86 6.95
N THR A 322 6.79 -0.14 6.08
CA THR A 322 7.60 -0.34 4.86
C THR A 322 7.50 0.83 3.87
N GLY A 323 6.32 1.45 3.75
CA GLY A 323 6.12 2.66 2.95
C GLY A 323 6.84 3.89 3.52
N THR A 324 6.88 4.02 4.85
CA THR A 324 7.60 5.09 5.55
C THR A 324 9.12 4.93 5.40
N GLU A 325 9.64 3.72 5.61
CA GLU A 325 11.06 3.36 5.39
C GLU A 325 11.50 3.63 3.93
N ALA A 326 10.63 3.34 2.96
CA ALA A 326 10.89 3.61 1.54
C ALA A 326 10.91 5.11 1.23
N ASN A 327 10.02 5.90 1.83
CA ASN A 327 9.98 7.35 1.63
C ASN A 327 11.19 8.05 2.28
N GLU A 328 11.59 7.65 3.50
CA GLU A 328 12.79 8.16 4.17
C GLU A 328 14.07 7.86 3.36
N LEU A 329 14.15 6.67 2.76
CA LEU A 329 15.24 6.29 1.85
C LEU A 329 15.26 7.11 0.54
N LEU A 330 14.09 7.51 0.02
CA LEU A 330 14.00 8.39 -1.14
C LEU A 330 14.34 9.84 -0.78
N ARG A 331 13.83 10.33 0.35
CA ARG A 331 14.08 11.68 0.90
C ARG A 331 15.58 11.92 1.11
N SER A 332 16.27 10.98 1.76
CA SER A 332 17.71 11.05 2.02
C SER A 332 18.56 10.97 0.75
N LYS A 333 18.20 10.10 -0.20
CA LYS A 333 18.86 10.05 -1.53
C LYS A 333 18.69 11.36 -2.30
N LEU A 334 17.51 11.97 -2.26
CA LEU A 334 17.27 13.24 -2.94
C LEU A 334 18.08 14.37 -2.31
N SER A 335 18.13 14.50 -0.98
CA SER A 335 19.02 15.49 -0.33
C SER A 335 20.48 15.27 -0.69
N SER A 336 20.96 14.03 -0.67
CA SER A 336 22.34 13.72 -1.07
C SER A 336 22.63 14.12 -2.52
N ALA A 337 21.67 13.93 -3.44
CA ALA A 337 21.81 14.33 -4.84
C ALA A 337 21.70 15.86 -5.02
N ALA A 338 20.81 16.52 -4.27
CA ALA A 338 20.65 17.97 -4.28
C ALA A 338 21.91 18.68 -3.76
N SER A 339 22.44 18.25 -2.61
CA SER A 339 23.70 18.78 -2.06
C SER A 339 24.89 18.56 -3.00
N ALA A 340 25.03 17.36 -3.58
CA ALA A 340 26.10 17.09 -4.55
C ALA A 340 25.98 17.94 -5.81
N THR A 341 24.75 18.13 -6.34
CA THR A 341 24.52 18.96 -7.54
C THR A 341 24.76 20.44 -7.25
N LEU A 342 24.49 20.92 -6.03
CA LEU A 342 24.84 22.27 -5.60
C LEU A 342 26.37 22.46 -5.51
N GLU A 343 27.10 21.47 -5.00
CA GLU A 343 28.57 21.48 -4.96
C GLU A 343 29.18 21.44 -6.38
N ASP A 344 28.65 20.59 -7.27
CA ASP A 344 29.05 20.55 -8.69
C ASP A 344 28.78 21.88 -9.42
N ILE A 345 27.64 22.55 -9.15
CA ILE A 345 27.33 23.88 -9.67
C ILE A 345 28.32 24.91 -9.16
N ASP A 346 28.70 24.86 -7.88
CA ASP A 346 29.67 25.78 -7.31
C ASP A 346 31.07 25.58 -7.90
N VAL A 347 31.54 24.34 -8.03
CA VAL A 347 32.82 24.02 -8.70
C VAL A 347 32.81 24.46 -10.17
N ALA A 348 31.71 24.24 -10.89
CA ALA A 348 31.58 24.69 -12.27
C ALA A 348 31.52 26.23 -12.40
N ASN A 349 30.88 26.92 -11.46
CA ASN A 349 30.82 28.38 -11.40
C ASN A 349 32.22 28.99 -11.25
N GLU A 350 32.99 28.52 -10.25
CA GLU A 350 34.35 29.04 -10.01
C GLU A 350 35.31 28.69 -11.16
N ALA A 351 35.14 27.53 -11.81
CA ALA A 351 35.91 27.16 -13.01
C ALA A 351 35.58 28.06 -14.22
N LEU A 352 34.30 28.39 -14.45
CA LEU A 352 33.88 29.30 -15.52
C LEU A 352 34.36 30.73 -15.27
N LEU A 353 34.24 31.23 -14.04
CA LEU A 353 34.79 32.54 -13.65
C LEU A 353 36.31 32.56 -13.87
N SER A 354 37.05 31.58 -13.33
CA SER A 354 38.51 31.47 -13.52
C SER A 354 38.94 31.43 -14.99
N SER A 355 38.12 30.84 -15.88
CA SER A 355 38.33 30.81 -17.32
C SER A 355 38.11 32.18 -17.98
N ILE A 356 37.05 32.90 -17.61
CA ILE A 356 36.78 34.28 -18.05
C ILE A 356 37.94 35.20 -17.62
N ASP A 357 38.36 35.14 -16.36
CA ASP A 357 39.48 35.90 -15.81
C ASP A 357 40.79 35.61 -16.53
N SER A 358 41.07 34.33 -16.82
CA SER A 358 42.28 33.92 -17.54
C SER A 358 42.30 34.41 -18.98
N SER A 359 41.17 34.31 -19.69
CA SER A 359 41.02 34.82 -21.06
C SER A 359 41.19 36.34 -21.12
N LEU A 360 40.52 37.06 -20.21
CA LEU A 360 40.60 38.52 -20.15
C LEU A 360 42.00 39.00 -19.76
N LYS A 361 42.70 38.26 -18.89
CA LYS A 361 44.10 38.53 -18.59
C LYS A 361 44.98 38.35 -19.84
N LEU A 362 44.78 37.29 -20.63
CA LEU A 362 45.55 37.08 -21.87
C LEU A 362 45.32 38.21 -22.89
N ASP A 363 44.09 38.71 -23.03
CA ASP A 363 43.79 39.90 -23.87
C ASP A 363 44.54 41.15 -23.37
N ARG A 364 44.52 41.40 -22.06
CA ARG A 364 45.22 42.55 -21.42
C ARG A 364 46.74 42.43 -21.48
N ASP A 365 47.29 41.24 -21.24
CA ASP A 365 48.73 40.96 -21.33
C ASP A 365 49.20 41.14 -22.79
N ALA A 366 48.41 40.72 -23.79
CA ALA A 366 48.70 40.95 -25.21
C ALA A 366 48.69 42.45 -25.57
N CYS A 367 47.70 43.20 -25.08
CA CYS A 367 47.63 44.65 -25.25
C CYS A 367 48.84 45.38 -24.63
N ALA A 368 49.23 45.00 -23.40
CA ALA A 368 50.40 45.56 -22.74
C ALA A 368 51.71 45.26 -23.50
N ASN A 369 51.85 44.05 -24.05
CA ASN A 369 53.01 43.67 -24.87
C ASN A 369 53.11 44.50 -26.15
N ILE A 370 51.99 44.74 -26.85
CA ILE A 370 51.99 45.56 -28.07
C ILE A 370 52.20 47.04 -27.73
N GLY A 371 51.63 47.55 -26.63
CA GLY A 371 51.92 48.90 -26.11
C GLY A 371 53.40 49.12 -25.78
N ALA A 372 54.08 48.09 -25.27
CA ALA A 372 55.52 48.10 -25.03
C ALA A 372 56.38 48.08 -26.31
N VAL A 373 55.82 47.65 -27.45
CA VAL A 373 56.45 47.76 -28.79
C VAL A 373 56.14 49.11 -29.44
N LEU A 374 54.90 49.61 -29.30
CA LEU A 374 54.47 50.93 -29.78
C LEU A 374 55.27 52.07 -29.16
N THR A 375 55.53 52.02 -27.85
CA THR A 375 56.18 53.11 -27.11
C THR A 375 57.57 53.48 -27.66
N PRO A 376 58.50 52.52 -27.91
CA PRO A 376 59.72 52.78 -28.68
C PRO A 376 59.47 53.37 -30.07
N CYS A 377 58.55 52.82 -30.86
CA CYS A 377 58.30 53.29 -32.23
C CYS A 377 57.82 54.76 -32.28
N HIS A 378 56.99 55.21 -31.32
CA HIS A 378 56.64 56.63 -31.19
C HIS A 378 57.84 57.51 -30.81
N GLY A 379 58.80 56.96 -30.04
CA GLY A 379 60.09 57.61 -29.75
C GLY A 379 60.94 57.77 -31.00
N GLU A 380 61.20 56.66 -31.71
CA GLU A 380 61.97 56.60 -32.96
C GLU A 380 61.38 57.49 -34.06
N MET A 381 60.05 57.54 -34.21
CA MET A 381 59.40 58.45 -35.16
C MET A 381 59.57 59.92 -34.78
N ARG A 382 59.49 60.26 -33.49
CA ARG A 382 59.73 61.63 -33.01
C ARG A 382 61.19 62.06 -33.20
N GLU A 383 62.12 61.16 -32.92
CA GLU A 383 63.55 61.34 -33.14
C GLU A 383 63.86 61.54 -34.64
N LEU A 384 63.40 60.62 -35.50
CA LEU A 384 63.54 60.72 -36.96
C LEU A 384 62.97 62.04 -37.51
N LYS A 385 61.80 62.48 -37.03
CA LYS A 385 61.18 63.77 -37.42
C LYS A 385 62.07 64.96 -37.05
N GLY A 386 62.64 64.94 -35.84
CA GLY A 386 63.52 65.98 -35.32
C GLY A 386 64.89 66.00 -36.01
N GLU A 387 65.58 64.85 -36.05
CA GLU A 387 66.88 64.71 -36.70
C GLU A 387 66.81 65.02 -38.20
N HIS A 388 65.79 64.53 -38.91
CA HIS A 388 65.63 64.81 -40.33
C HIS A 388 65.39 66.31 -40.58
N HIS A 389 64.54 66.97 -39.78
CA HIS A 389 64.36 68.42 -39.87
C HIS A 389 65.67 69.17 -39.59
N HIS A 390 66.39 68.79 -38.52
CA HIS A 390 67.67 69.39 -38.16
C HIS A 390 68.71 69.23 -39.27
N LYS A 391 68.85 68.03 -39.85
CA LYS A 391 69.77 67.75 -40.97
C LYS A 391 69.38 68.49 -42.25
N VAL A 392 68.08 68.64 -42.56
CA VAL A 392 67.62 69.47 -43.68
C VAL A 392 68.00 70.94 -43.48
N VAL A 393 67.84 71.47 -42.27
CA VAL A 393 68.24 72.84 -41.91
C VAL A 393 69.77 72.99 -41.99
N GLU A 394 70.54 72.10 -41.38
CA GLU A 394 72.02 72.09 -41.39
C GLU A 394 72.58 72.03 -42.82
N ILE A 395 72.02 71.20 -43.69
CA ILE A 395 72.41 71.12 -45.11
C ILE A 395 72.02 72.42 -45.84
N SER A 396 70.83 72.98 -45.58
CA SER A 396 70.40 74.22 -46.22
C SER A 396 71.20 75.44 -45.76
N GLU A 397 71.61 75.50 -44.49
CA GLU A 397 72.45 76.56 -43.91
C GLU A 397 73.90 76.43 -44.42
N SER A 398 74.45 75.21 -44.41
CA SER A 398 75.77 74.92 -44.99
C SER A 398 75.83 75.24 -46.49
N ALA A 399 74.78 74.89 -47.24
CA ALA A 399 74.67 75.23 -48.65
C ALA A 399 74.45 76.73 -48.88
N GLY A 400 73.72 77.43 -47.99
CA GLY A 400 73.63 78.89 -47.98
C GLY A 400 75.02 79.51 -47.84
N LYS A 401 75.74 79.17 -46.77
CA LYS A 401 77.10 79.65 -46.50
C LYS A 401 78.08 79.39 -47.65
N CYS A 402 78.14 78.15 -48.15
CA CYS A 402 79.03 77.77 -49.24
C CYS A 402 78.71 78.43 -50.59
N LEU A 403 77.44 78.83 -50.83
CA LEU A 403 76.99 79.34 -52.14
C LEU A 403 76.64 80.84 -52.14
N GLU A 404 76.56 81.49 -50.97
CA GLU A 404 76.26 82.92 -50.81
C GLU A 404 77.35 83.71 -50.09
N GLU A 405 78.07 83.12 -49.12
CA GLU A 405 79.15 83.81 -48.38
C GLU A 405 80.55 83.46 -48.93
N GLU A 406 80.82 82.19 -49.19
CA GLU A 406 82.18 81.71 -49.51
C GLU A 406 82.48 81.63 -51.03
N TYR A 407 81.46 81.71 -51.90
CA TYR A 407 81.62 81.63 -53.36
C TYR A 407 82.02 82.98 -54.00
N LEU A 408 83.30 83.35 -53.85
CA LEU A 408 83.87 84.62 -54.37
C LEU A 408 84.46 84.54 -55.81
N VAL A 409 84.11 83.53 -56.59
CA VAL A 409 84.84 83.17 -57.83
C VAL A 409 84.52 84.06 -59.05
N ASP A 410 83.35 84.69 -59.10
CA ASP A 410 82.86 85.46 -60.26
C ASP A 410 83.07 87.00 -60.13
N GLU A 411 84.23 87.46 -59.64
CA GLU A 411 84.60 88.90 -59.72
C GLU A 411 85.33 89.23 -61.05
N PRO A 412 84.81 90.09 -61.95
CA PRO A 412 85.32 90.24 -63.33
C PRO A 412 86.67 90.98 -63.50
N SER A 413 87.76 90.38 -63.04
CA SER A 413 89.12 90.92 -63.14
C SER A 413 89.75 90.77 -64.54
N CYS A 414 89.32 91.62 -65.48
CA CYS A 414 89.76 91.64 -66.88
C CYS A 414 91.26 91.98 -67.08
N SER A 415 92.16 91.01 -66.85
CA SER A 415 93.59 91.12 -67.17
C SER A 415 94.17 89.81 -67.74
N THR A 416 94.73 89.85 -68.94
CA THR A 416 95.13 88.65 -69.70
C THR A 416 96.61 88.29 -69.49
N PRO A 417 96.96 87.09 -68.97
CA PRO A 417 98.35 86.66 -68.85
C PRO A 417 99.00 86.40 -70.23
N ARG A 418 100.23 86.89 -70.43
CA ARG A 418 101.01 86.67 -71.67
C ARG A 418 101.81 85.38 -71.66
N ARG A 419 101.97 84.81 -72.87
CA ARG A 419 102.77 83.63 -73.24
C ARG A 419 104.17 83.65 -72.60
N ARG A 420 104.50 82.65 -71.76
CA ARG A 420 105.86 82.36 -71.30
C ARG A 420 106.52 81.29 -72.19
N ARG A 421 107.86 81.18 -72.12
CA ARG A 421 108.62 80.10 -72.75
C ARG A 421 108.46 78.80 -71.95
N ILE A 422 108.65 77.68 -72.63
CA ILE A 422 108.70 76.33 -72.05
C ILE A 422 110.05 75.76 -72.46
N ASP A 423 110.86 75.37 -71.48
CA ASP A 423 112.11 74.64 -71.73
C ASP A 423 111.82 73.14 -71.77
N LEU A 424 112.43 72.43 -72.72
CA LEU A 424 112.19 71.01 -72.96
C LEU A 424 113.23 70.16 -72.20
N PRO A 425 112.82 69.16 -71.39
CA PRO A 425 113.74 68.23 -70.74
C PRO A 425 114.55 67.40 -71.73
N GLY A 426 115.79 67.06 -71.36
CA GLY A 426 116.68 66.21 -72.13
C GLY A 426 116.33 64.72 -72.05
N VAL A 427 116.94 63.91 -72.92
CA VAL A 427 116.67 62.46 -73.07
C VAL A 427 116.91 61.68 -71.77
N GLU A 428 117.90 62.08 -70.95
CA GLU A 428 118.23 61.41 -69.69
C GLU A 428 117.06 61.45 -68.68
N SER A 429 116.33 62.57 -68.60
CA SER A 429 115.12 62.70 -67.76
C SER A 429 113.90 61.90 -68.28
N ILE A 430 114.02 61.24 -69.45
CA ILE A 430 113.00 60.32 -69.97
C ILE A 430 113.38 58.86 -69.65
N GLU A 431 114.67 58.55 -69.48
CA GLU A 431 115.12 57.23 -68.98
C GLU A 431 114.86 57.07 -67.48
N GLU A 432 115.00 58.12 -66.66
CA GLU A 432 114.66 58.07 -65.22
C GLU A 432 113.16 57.78 -64.95
N LEU A 433 112.30 57.89 -65.95
CA LEU A 433 110.87 57.57 -65.88
C LEU A 433 110.54 56.14 -66.34
N ARG A 434 111.53 55.31 -66.70
CA ARG A 434 111.32 53.87 -66.97
C ARG A 434 111.17 53.09 -65.66
N THR A 435 110.15 52.24 -65.59
CA THR A 435 109.89 51.37 -64.44
C THR A 435 111.06 50.41 -64.18
N PRO A 436 111.64 50.38 -62.96
CA PRO A 436 112.74 49.47 -62.62
C PRO A 436 112.38 47.98 -62.75
N GLY A 437 113.41 47.14 -62.83
CA GLY A 437 113.25 45.69 -63.01
C GLY A 437 112.51 45.04 -61.83
N TYR A 438 111.74 43.98 -62.12
CA TYR A 438 110.91 43.25 -61.14
C TYR A 438 111.66 42.81 -59.86
N ALA A 439 112.96 42.52 -59.98
CA ALA A 439 113.81 42.15 -58.84
C ALA A 439 114.04 43.31 -57.84
N GLU A 440 114.08 44.56 -58.29
CA GLU A 440 114.26 45.74 -57.43
C GLU A 440 112.94 46.19 -56.79
N LEU A 441 111.82 46.07 -57.53
CA LEU A 441 110.47 46.22 -56.97
C LEU A 441 110.19 45.24 -55.82
N LEU A 442 110.69 44.00 -55.93
CA LEU A 442 110.61 43.02 -54.84
C LEU A 442 111.52 43.33 -53.63
N LYS A 443 112.54 44.19 -53.81
CA LYS A 443 113.43 44.62 -52.73
C LYS A 443 112.83 45.80 -51.97
N SER A 444 112.37 46.85 -52.66
CA SER A 444 111.72 48.00 -52.03
C SER A 444 110.46 47.62 -51.25
N PHE A 445 109.67 46.65 -51.75
CA PHE A 445 108.49 46.12 -51.04
C PHE A 445 108.80 45.27 -49.79
N ARG A 446 110.07 44.88 -49.58
CA ARG A 446 110.55 44.27 -48.33
C ARG A 446 111.12 45.33 -47.38
N GLU A 447 111.88 46.27 -47.90
CA GLU A 447 112.55 47.32 -47.11
C GLU A 447 111.55 48.35 -46.55
N ALA A 448 110.45 48.61 -47.25
CA ALA A 448 109.33 49.45 -46.76
C ALA A 448 108.57 48.85 -45.55
N ARG A 449 108.83 47.59 -45.16
CA ARG A 449 108.10 46.89 -44.08
C ARG A 449 108.78 46.98 -42.70
N GLY A 450 109.79 47.85 -42.55
CA GLY A 450 110.64 47.96 -41.34
C GLY A 450 110.28 49.06 -40.33
N SER A 451 109.50 50.07 -40.71
CA SER A 451 109.11 51.23 -39.87
C SER A 451 107.64 51.59 -40.14
N TRP A 452 106.76 51.79 -39.15
CA TRP A 452 106.93 51.82 -37.68
C TRP A 452 105.82 51.04 -36.94
N LYS A 453 106.14 50.65 -35.69
CA LYS A 453 105.20 50.33 -34.59
C LYS A 453 104.91 51.64 -33.80
N LEU A 454 103.85 51.84 -33.01
CA LEU A 454 102.67 51.02 -32.65
C LEU A 454 101.55 51.97 -32.18
N ALA A 455 100.30 51.72 -32.54
CA ALA A 455 99.10 52.22 -31.83
C ALA A 455 97.88 51.39 -32.27
N ASN A 456 97.19 50.74 -31.34
CA ASN A 456 96.01 49.92 -31.63
C ASN A 456 94.74 50.80 -31.56
N GLY A 457 93.63 50.47 -32.23
CA GLY A 457 93.39 49.34 -33.14
C GLY A 457 91.90 49.23 -33.49
N ASP A 458 91.53 48.17 -34.24
CA ASP A 458 90.19 47.58 -34.43
C ASP A 458 89.00 48.46 -34.91
N VAL A 459 88.15 48.04 -35.87
CA VAL A 459 88.24 46.85 -36.75
C VAL A 459 87.52 47.06 -38.10
N THR A 460 87.87 46.21 -39.06
CA THR A 460 87.46 46.11 -40.47
C THR A 460 86.02 46.49 -40.89
N GLY A 461 85.91 47.08 -42.10
CA GLY A 461 84.71 47.02 -42.95
C GLY A 461 85.06 47.17 -44.43
N HIS A 462 84.99 46.08 -45.22
CA HIS A 462 85.42 46.04 -46.62
C HIS A 462 84.25 45.66 -47.56
N LEU A 463 84.17 46.30 -48.72
CA LEU A 463 83.28 45.99 -49.85
C LEU A 463 84.12 45.47 -51.04
N PRO A 464 83.55 44.89 -52.12
CA PRO A 464 82.50 43.85 -52.16
C PRO A 464 82.75 42.78 -53.28
N GLU A 465 81.68 42.06 -53.66
CA GLU A 465 81.35 41.56 -55.03
C GLU A 465 81.55 40.07 -55.41
N ALA A 466 80.78 39.65 -56.43
CA ALA A 466 80.91 38.46 -57.30
C ALA A 466 80.47 37.05 -56.81
N ALA A 467 79.14 36.88 -56.71
CA ALA A 467 78.27 35.90 -57.38
C ALA A 467 78.77 34.51 -57.92
N GLN A 468 77.77 33.59 -57.98
CA GLN A 468 77.59 32.35 -58.79
C GLN A 468 77.70 30.96 -58.11
N ASP A 469 76.63 30.19 -58.35
CA ASP A 469 76.35 28.75 -58.12
C ASP A 469 77.34 27.80 -58.84
N PRO A 470 77.36 26.43 -58.62
CA PRO A 470 76.21 25.61 -58.21
C PRO A 470 76.44 24.31 -57.37
N ALA A 471 75.32 23.60 -57.16
CA ALA A 471 75.12 22.13 -57.19
C ALA A 471 75.35 21.26 -55.93
N SER A 472 74.27 20.57 -55.52
CA SER A 472 74.27 19.10 -55.27
C SER A 472 72.84 18.52 -55.18
N SER A 473 72.71 17.20 -55.39
CA SER A 473 71.50 16.35 -55.30
C SER A 473 71.98 14.86 -55.25
N PRO A 474 71.16 13.79 -55.13
CA PRO A 474 69.69 13.72 -55.00
C PRO A 474 69.16 12.89 -53.77
N PRO A 475 68.49 11.71 -53.83
CA PRO A 475 67.22 11.44 -53.09
C PRO A 475 67.29 10.15 -52.20
N PRO A 476 66.22 9.41 -51.78
CA PRO A 476 64.74 9.52 -51.90
C PRO A 476 64.02 9.41 -50.51
N ALA A 477 62.75 8.97 -50.25
CA ALA A 477 61.70 8.30 -51.02
C ALA A 477 60.25 8.44 -50.46
N VAL A 478 59.27 8.38 -51.37
CA VAL A 478 57.96 7.65 -51.37
C VAL A 478 57.15 7.41 -50.06
N GLY A 479 55.83 7.73 -50.10
CA GLY A 479 54.82 7.20 -49.16
C GLY A 479 53.49 8.00 -49.07
N SER A 480 52.79 8.34 -50.16
CA SER A 480 51.67 7.57 -50.77
C SER A 480 50.35 7.38 -49.96
N ARG A 481 49.32 8.17 -50.34
CA ARG A 481 47.87 7.83 -50.45
C ARG A 481 46.94 7.70 -49.21
N THR A 482 46.13 8.77 -49.01
CA THR A 482 44.63 8.81 -49.06
C THR A 482 43.76 7.99 -48.06
N PRO A 483 42.42 8.21 -47.93
CA PRO A 483 41.78 8.31 -46.60
C PRO A 483 40.65 7.30 -46.34
N LEU A 484 39.97 7.43 -45.20
CA LEU A 484 38.65 6.85 -44.95
C LEU A 484 37.68 7.83 -44.26
N VAL A 485 36.42 7.77 -44.69
CA VAL A 485 35.24 8.32 -44.02
C VAL A 485 34.27 7.15 -43.86
N GLY A 486 33.69 6.94 -42.67
CA GLY A 486 32.76 5.84 -42.44
C GLY A 486 32.05 5.93 -41.09
N ARG A 487 30.71 5.93 -41.13
CA ARG A 487 29.81 5.83 -39.97
C ARG A 487 30.05 4.55 -39.15
N ASN A 488 29.99 4.66 -37.82
CA ASN A 488 28.72 4.52 -37.08
C ASN A 488 28.77 5.31 -35.77
#